data_AF-A0A2T2TYP6-F1
#
_entry.id   AF-A0A2T2TYP6-F1
#
_cell.length_a   1.000
_cell.length_b   1.000
_cell.length_c   1.000
_cell.angle_alpha   90.00
_cell.angle_beta   90.00
_cell.angle_gamma   90.00
#
_symmetry.space_group_name_H-M   'P 1'
#
loop_
_entity.id
_entity.type
_entity.pdbx_description
1 polymer ?
#
loop_
_entity_poly.entity_id
_entity_poly.type
_entity_poly.pdbx_seq_one_letter_code
_entity_poly.pdbx_strand_id
1 'polypeptide(L)'
;VRGNVDTRLEKLRKDRPAGQSWSGMVLAVAGLVRLGLSVHIRDRIDPDLMIPAVGQGALGIACREDQEKLEALLDDVLHHEPSGYAAVAERAFLREVGGGCQVPLGAWARLEGEELVLDACIAALDGGEHYRDQRRCPPEEGGMTGRELAHDLLKAGGEKILDEVLGDRRRELSGSPFHP
;
A
#
# COMPACT_ATOMS: atom_id res chain seq x y z
N VAL A 1 2.71 15.40 -8.08
CA VAL A 1 3.65 16.24 -7.28
C VAL A 1 4.74 15.38 -6.67
N ARG A 2 6.01 15.84 -6.60
CA ARG A 2 7.12 15.12 -5.94
C ARG A 2 7.84 16.02 -4.92
N GLY A 3 8.59 15.41 -3.99
CA GLY A 3 9.31 16.06 -2.88
C GLY A 3 8.90 15.52 -1.51
N ASN A 4 9.52 16.03 -0.45
CA ASN A 4 9.11 15.77 0.94
C ASN A 4 7.81 16.50 1.30
N VAL A 5 7.13 16.08 2.37
CA VAL A 5 5.78 16.57 2.74
C VAL A 5 5.71 18.10 2.84
N ASP A 6 6.67 18.70 3.54
CA ASP A 6 6.87 20.15 3.67
C ASP A 6 6.92 20.85 2.30
N THR A 7 7.80 20.41 1.40
CA THR A 7 7.95 21.00 0.07
C THR A 7 6.70 20.82 -0.80
N ARG A 8 5.92 19.75 -0.58
CA ARG A 8 4.64 19.53 -1.25
C ARG A 8 3.58 20.50 -0.74
N LEU A 9 3.49 20.71 0.57
CA LEU A 9 2.57 21.67 1.18
C LEU A 9 2.89 23.11 0.77
N GLU A 10 4.17 23.47 0.67
CA GLU A 10 4.57 24.77 0.12
C GLU A 10 4.11 24.95 -1.33
N LYS A 11 4.28 23.92 -2.18
CA LYS A 11 3.83 23.94 -3.58
C LYS A 11 2.32 24.06 -3.74
N LEU A 12 1.54 23.64 -2.74
CA LEU A 12 0.08 23.82 -2.71
C LEU A 12 -0.29 25.27 -2.35
N ARG A 13 0.50 25.93 -1.50
CA ARG A 13 0.24 27.30 -1.03
C ARG A 13 0.74 28.39 -1.97
N LYS A 14 1.86 28.15 -2.66
CA LYS A 14 2.49 29.14 -3.54
C LYS A 14 1.72 29.22 -4.87
N ASP A 15 1.44 30.43 -5.33
CA ASP A 15 1.01 30.69 -6.70
C ASP A 15 2.07 30.18 -7.68
N ARG A 16 1.62 29.36 -8.62
CA ARG A 16 2.43 28.75 -9.67
C ARG A 16 2.40 29.61 -10.95
N PRO A 17 3.26 29.32 -11.95
CA PRO A 17 3.13 29.93 -13.28
C PRO A 17 1.69 29.88 -13.77
N ALA A 18 1.26 30.95 -14.46
CA ALA A 18 -0.12 31.11 -14.94
C ALA A 18 -0.63 29.83 -15.64
N GLY A 19 -1.76 29.30 -15.16
CA GLY A 19 -2.45 28.15 -15.75
C GLY A 19 -2.37 26.82 -15.00
N GLN A 20 -1.65 26.73 -13.87
CA GLN A 20 -1.69 25.55 -12.99
C GLN A 20 -2.04 25.94 -11.56
N SER A 21 -3.29 25.73 -11.14
CA SER A 21 -3.68 25.76 -9.72
C SER A 21 -3.95 24.34 -9.22
N TRP A 22 -3.53 24.07 -7.99
CA TRP A 22 -3.94 22.86 -7.27
C TRP A 22 -4.98 23.27 -6.25
N SER A 23 -6.15 22.64 -6.29
CA SER A 23 -7.22 22.91 -5.31
C SER A 23 -7.07 22.12 -4.02
N GLY A 24 -6.27 21.04 -4.04
CA GLY A 24 -6.08 20.16 -2.90
C GLY A 24 -4.96 19.16 -3.13
N MET A 25 -4.64 18.40 -2.08
CA MET A 25 -3.64 17.35 -2.10
C MET A 25 -4.05 16.20 -1.20
N VAL A 26 -3.84 14.98 -1.68
CA VAL A 26 -3.97 13.76 -0.89
C VAL A 26 -2.60 13.40 -0.32
N LEU A 27 -2.54 13.21 0.99
CA LEU A 27 -1.33 12.80 1.72
C LEU A 27 -1.71 11.73 2.76
N ALA A 28 -0.79 10.80 3.01
CA ALA A 28 -0.96 9.83 4.08
C ALA A 28 -1.02 10.53 5.44
N VAL A 29 -2.09 10.28 6.19
CA VAL A 29 -2.32 10.87 7.52
C VAL A 29 -1.17 10.57 8.48
N ALA A 30 -0.65 9.34 8.46
CA ALA A 30 0.46 8.92 9.32
C ALA A 30 1.69 9.83 9.16
N GLY A 31 2.01 10.25 7.93
CA GLY A 31 3.13 11.15 7.66
C GLY A 31 2.91 12.54 8.25
N LEU A 32 1.70 13.09 8.12
CA LEU A 32 1.37 14.40 8.69
C LEU A 32 1.39 14.38 10.22
N VAL A 33 0.83 13.34 10.85
CA VAL A 33 0.81 13.19 12.30
C VAL A 33 2.22 13.08 12.87
N ARG A 34 3.07 12.21 12.30
CA ARG A 34 4.47 12.02 12.75
C ARG A 34 5.32 13.29 12.65
N LEU A 35 5.00 14.17 11.70
CA LEU A 35 5.70 15.44 11.50
C LEU A 35 5.08 16.62 12.29
N GLY A 36 4.04 16.39 13.10
CA GLY A 36 3.34 17.46 13.82
C GLY A 36 2.55 18.41 12.90
N LEU A 37 2.20 17.97 11.69
CA LEU A 37 1.55 18.76 10.64
C LEU A 37 0.04 18.47 10.53
N SER A 38 -0.58 17.90 11.58
CA SER A 38 -1.99 17.52 11.58
C SER A 38 -2.96 18.68 11.33
N VAL A 39 -2.55 19.92 11.60
CA VAL A 39 -3.33 21.14 11.30
C VAL A 39 -3.66 21.31 9.80
N HIS A 40 -2.95 20.59 8.92
CA HIS A 40 -3.22 20.61 7.47
C HIS A 40 -4.21 19.54 7.02
N ILE A 41 -4.63 18.62 7.89
CA ILE A 41 -5.64 17.61 7.58
C ILE A 41 -7.01 18.30 7.58
N ARG A 42 -7.64 18.40 6.40
CA ARG A 42 -9.00 18.93 6.26
C ARG A 42 -10.06 17.86 6.37
N ASP A 43 -9.76 16.69 5.85
CA ASP A 43 -10.64 15.54 5.88
C ASP A 43 -9.82 14.24 5.85
N ARG A 44 -10.44 13.13 6.22
CA ARG A 44 -9.88 11.78 6.15
C ARG A 44 -10.72 10.97 5.19
N ILE A 45 -10.08 10.42 4.17
CA ILE A 45 -10.76 9.57 3.20
C ILE A 45 -10.99 8.21 3.84
N ASP A 46 -12.25 7.77 3.82
CA ASP A 46 -12.65 6.46 4.31
C ASP A 46 -12.01 5.35 3.45
N PRO A 47 -11.44 4.28 4.06
CA PRO A 47 -10.94 3.13 3.33
C PRO A 47 -11.95 2.46 2.40
N ASP A 48 -13.26 2.58 2.70
CA ASP A 48 -14.32 2.10 1.80
C ASP A 48 -14.43 2.93 0.53
N LEU A 49 -13.99 4.18 0.54
CA LEU A 49 -13.92 5.03 -0.65
C LEU A 49 -12.57 4.87 -1.37
N MET A 50 -11.47 4.78 -0.63
CA MET A 50 -10.12 4.65 -1.19
C MET A 50 -9.26 3.74 -0.32
N ILE A 51 -9.05 2.52 -0.81
CA ILE A 51 -8.21 1.54 -0.13
C ILE A 51 -6.78 2.09 0.00
N PRO A 52 -6.20 2.08 1.22
CA PRO A 52 -4.82 2.46 1.44
C PRO A 52 -3.79 1.71 0.58
N ALA A 53 -2.65 2.35 0.36
CA ALA A 53 -1.48 1.65 -0.15
C ALA A 53 -0.98 0.60 0.86
N VAL A 54 -0.41 -0.48 0.35
CA VAL A 54 0.17 -1.58 1.14
C VAL A 54 1.14 -1.02 2.19
N GLY A 55 0.91 -1.37 3.45
CA GLY A 55 1.71 -0.96 4.61
C GLY A 55 1.58 0.52 4.97
N GLN A 56 0.60 1.26 4.44
CA GLN A 56 0.46 2.69 4.70
C GLN A 56 0.26 2.94 6.21
N GLY A 57 1.25 3.60 6.81
CA GLY A 57 1.24 3.92 8.24
C GLY A 57 1.99 2.91 9.11
N ALA A 58 2.30 1.71 8.63
CA ALA A 58 3.19 0.79 9.30
C ALA A 58 4.66 1.28 9.22
N LEU A 59 5.50 0.81 10.13
CA LEU A 59 6.96 0.93 10.06
C LEU A 59 7.54 -0.47 10.05
N GLY A 60 8.35 -0.79 9.04
CA GLY A 60 9.13 -2.03 9.00
C GLY A 60 10.57 -1.75 9.42
N ILE A 61 11.10 -2.59 10.30
CA ILE A 61 12.53 -2.59 10.66
C ILE A 61 13.17 -3.75 9.91
N ALA A 62 14.26 -3.47 9.20
CA ALA A 62 15.02 -4.48 8.49
C ALA A 62 16.40 -4.64 9.13
N CYS A 63 16.79 -5.87 9.42
CA CYS A 63 18.13 -6.26 9.81
C CYS A 63 18.66 -7.34 8.86
N ARG A 64 19.92 -7.73 9.03
CA ARG A 64 20.47 -8.89 8.32
C ARG A 64 19.89 -10.17 8.91
N GLU A 65 19.71 -11.18 8.06
CA GLU A 65 19.22 -12.51 8.44
C GLU A 65 20.17 -13.24 9.41
N ASP A 66 21.46 -12.88 9.43
CA ASP A 66 22.47 -13.50 10.29
C ASP A 66 22.52 -12.95 11.73
N GLN A 67 21.53 -12.14 12.14
CA GLN A 67 21.49 -11.46 13.44
C GLN A 67 20.37 -11.96 14.35
N GLU A 68 20.31 -13.27 14.61
CA GLU A 68 19.25 -13.91 15.43
C GLU A 68 18.99 -13.20 16.77
N LYS A 69 20.06 -12.75 17.46
CA LYS A 69 19.93 -12.01 18.73
C LYS A 69 19.25 -10.66 18.58
N LEU A 70 19.51 -9.97 17.47
CA LEU A 70 18.87 -8.69 17.17
C LEU A 70 17.41 -8.91 16.76
N GLU A 71 17.14 -9.94 15.95
CA GLU A 71 15.78 -10.30 15.55
C GLU A 71 14.90 -10.59 16.76
N ALA A 72 15.34 -11.48 17.66
CA ALA A 72 14.60 -11.79 18.89
C ALA A 72 14.35 -10.53 19.74
N LEU A 73 15.34 -9.64 19.87
CA LEU A 73 15.18 -8.40 20.61
C LEU A 73 14.18 -7.45 19.95
N LEU A 74 14.20 -7.34 18.62
CA LEU A 74 13.25 -6.50 17.88
C LEU A 74 11.83 -7.04 17.99
N ASP A 75 11.67 -8.37 17.96
CA ASP A 75 10.40 -9.04 18.15
C ASP A 75 9.83 -8.75 19.53
N ASP A 76 10.61 -9.02 20.57
CA ASP A 76 10.19 -8.83 21.97
C ASP A 76 9.84 -7.37 22.32
N VAL A 77 10.53 -6.39 21.73
CA VAL A 77 10.45 -4.99 22.16
C VAL A 77 9.55 -4.14 21.27
N LEU A 78 9.53 -4.40 19.96
CA LEU A 78 8.93 -3.49 18.97
C LEU A 78 7.86 -4.14 18.09
N HIS A 79 7.78 -5.48 18.03
CA HIS A 79 6.78 -6.12 17.19
C HIS A 79 5.37 -5.92 17.75
N HIS A 80 4.47 -5.55 16.86
CA HIS A 80 3.05 -5.45 17.15
C HIS A 80 2.32 -6.47 16.28
N GLU A 81 2.04 -7.62 16.88
CA GLU A 81 1.51 -8.81 16.22
C GLU A 81 0.29 -8.54 15.30
N PRO A 82 -0.75 -7.78 15.70
CA PRO A 82 -1.87 -7.47 14.80
C PRO A 82 -1.44 -6.70 13.54
N SER A 83 -0.47 -5.78 13.67
CA SER A 83 0.09 -5.08 12.51
C SER A 83 1.01 -5.97 11.68
N GLY A 84 1.67 -6.95 12.32
CA GLY A 84 2.44 -7.99 11.66
C GLY A 84 1.58 -8.81 10.71
N TYR A 85 0.49 -9.39 11.21
CA TYR A 85 -0.46 -10.17 10.38
C TYR A 85 -1.02 -9.35 9.22
N ALA A 86 -1.45 -8.11 9.48
CA ALA A 86 -1.94 -7.21 8.44
C ALA A 86 -0.88 -6.95 7.36
N ALA A 87 0.35 -6.61 7.77
CA ALA A 87 1.43 -6.34 6.84
C ALA A 87 1.82 -7.57 6.00
N VAL A 88 1.75 -8.77 6.57
CA VAL A 88 2.00 -10.03 5.84
C VAL A 88 0.97 -10.21 4.73
N ALA A 89 -0.32 -10.06 5.03
CA ALA A 89 -1.40 -10.21 4.05
C ALA A 89 -1.31 -9.19 2.92
N GLU A 90 -1.17 -7.90 3.25
CA GLU A 90 -1.08 -6.82 2.26
C GLU A 90 0.16 -6.97 1.37
N ARG A 91 1.31 -7.35 1.94
CA ARG A 91 2.54 -7.57 1.17
C ARG A 91 2.49 -8.82 0.32
N ALA A 92 1.79 -9.87 0.76
CA ALA A 92 1.57 -11.06 -0.06
C ALA A 92 0.74 -10.74 -1.29
N PHE A 93 -0.34 -9.95 -1.12
CA PHE A 93 -1.11 -9.40 -2.24
C PHE A 93 -0.22 -8.61 -3.21
N LEU A 94 0.54 -7.63 -2.71
CA LEU A 94 1.41 -6.79 -3.56
C LEU A 94 2.43 -7.61 -4.36
N ARG A 95 3.05 -8.60 -3.72
CA ARG A 95 4.04 -9.49 -4.35
C ARG A 95 3.42 -10.31 -5.46
N GLU A 96 2.24 -10.88 -5.22
CA GLU A 96 1.52 -11.70 -6.20
C GLU A 96 1.05 -10.89 -7.41
N VAL A 97 0.60 -9.64 -7.19
CA VAL A 97 0.27 -8.71 -8.29
C VAL A 97 1.50 -8.36 -9.14
N GLY A 98 2.73 -8.60 -8.66
CA GLY A 98 3.96 -8.25 -9.37
C GLY A 98 4.18 -6.75 -9.46
N GLY A 99 3.56 -5.99 -8.55
CA GLY A 99 3.53 -4.53 -8.58
C GLY A 99 4.55 -3.86 -7.66
N GLY A 100 4.90 -2.63 -7.99
CA GLY A 100 5.60 -1.70 -7.10
C GLY A 100 4.77 -0.44 -6.86
N CYS A 101 5.37 0.61 -6.26
CA CYS A 101 4.69 1.88 -5.94
C CYS A 101 4.07 2.64 -7.14
N GLN A 102 4.22 2.15 -8.37
CA GLN A 102 3.66 2.77 -9.58
C GLN A 102 2.39 2.07 -10.08
N VAL A 103 1.99 0.97 -9.45
CA VAL A 103 0.79 0.22 -9.83
C VAL A 103 -0.44 0.80 -9.11
N PRO A 104 -1.56 1.06 -9.81
CA PRO A 104 -2.79 1.59 -9.21
C PRO A 104 -3.56 0.49 -8.46
N LEU A 105 -3.00 0.08 -7.32
CA LEU A 105 -3.60 -0.90 -6.41
C LEU A 105 -3.63 -0.38 -4.97
N GLY A 106 -4.49 -0.99 -4.17
CA GLY A 106 -4.55 -0.83 -2.73
C GLY A 106 -4.79 -2.17 -2.06
N ALA A 107 -4.24 -2.34 -0.86
CA ALA A 107 -4.52 -3.48 -0.01
C ALA A 107 -4.46 -3.02 1.45
N TRP A 108 -5.49 -3.34 2.22
CA TRP A 108 -5.61 -2.95 3.60
C TRP A 108 -6.14 -4.11 4.42
N ALA A 109 -5.30 -4.60 5.33
CA ALA A 109 -5.63 -5.66 6.26
C ALA A 109 -5.73 -5.14 7.69
N ARG A 110 -6.60 -5.75 8.48
CA ARG A 110 -6.78 -5.42 9.90
C ARG A 110 -7.35 -6.61 10.65
N LEU A 111 -6.92 -6.77 11.89
CA LEU A 111 -7.47 -7.77 12.79
C LEU A 111 -8.77 -7.23 13.40
N GLU A 112 -9.89 -7.92 13.15
CA GLU A 112 -11.20 -7.63 13.74
C GLU A 112 -11.64 -8.82 14.60
N GLY A 113 -11.46 -8.71 15.91
CA GLY A 113 -11.69 -9.84 16.82
C GLY A 113 -10.64 -10.93 16.58
N GLU A 114 -11.07 -12.10 16.15
CA GLU A 114 -10.21 -13.26 15.88
C GLU A 114 -9.89 -13.44 14.38
N GLU A 115 -10.46 -12.61 13.51
CA GLU A 115 -10.30 -12.71 12.06
C GLU A 115 -9.48 -11.56 11.50
N LEU A 116 -8.61 -11.86 10.54
CA LEU A 116 -7.99 -10.87 9.69
C LEU A 116 -8.90 -10.57 8.49
N VAL A 117 -9.26 -9.30 8.34
CA VAL A 117 -10.05 -8.79 7.20
C VAL A 117 -9.10 -8.11 6.24
N LEU A 118 -9.09 -8.54 4.97
CA LEU A 118 -8.28 -7.97 3.89
C LEU A 118 -9.19 -7.41 2.80
N ASP A 119 -9.11 -6.10 2.59
CA ASP A 119 -9.71 -5.39 1.47
C ASP A 119 -8.63 -5.11 0.41
N ALA A 120 -8.89 -5.41 -0.85
CA ALA A 120 -7.94 -5.11 -1.92
C ALA A 120 -8.63 -4.62 -3.19
N CYS A 121 -7.90 -3.82 -3.98
CA CYS A 121 -8.40 -3.27 -5.24
C CYS A 121 -7.27 -3.09 -6.26
N ILE A 122 -7.58 -3.30 -7.54
CA ILE A 122 -6.78 -2.90 -8.71
C ILE A 122 -7.68 -2.00 -9.57
N ALA A 123 -7.21 -0.81 -9.95
CA ALA A 123 -8.03 0.18 -10.66
C ALA A 123 -7.31 0.78 -11.86
N ALA A 124 -8.04 1.09 -12.93
CA ALA A 124 -7.51 1.79 -14.09
C ALA A 124 -7.12 3.24 -13.72
N LEU A 125 -6.12 3.81 -14.40
CA LEU A 125 -5.62 5.16 -14.10
C LEU A 125 -6.63 6.27 -14.39
N ASP A 126 -7.56 6.03 -15.31
CA ASP A 126 -8.66 6.93 -15.63
C ASP A 126 -9.87 6.76 -14.70
N GLY A 127 -9.85 5.73 -13.83
CA GLY A 127 -10.94 5.37 -12.92
C GLY A 127 -12.13 4.70 -13.59
N GLY A 128 -12.06 4.36 -14.88
CA GLY A 128 -13.18 3.78 -15.64
C GLY A 128 -13.52 2.36 -15.20
N GLU A 129 -12.52 1.57 -14.80
CA GLU A 129 -12.68 0.19 -14.34
C GLU A 129 -11.90 -0.04 -13.04
N HIS A 130 -12.46 -0.87 -12.16
CA HIS A 130 -11.77 -1.35 -10.97
C HIS A 130 -12.28 -2.73 -10.57
N TYR A 131 -11.39 -3.51 -9.96
CA TYR A 131 -11.66 -4.82 -9.40
C TYR A 131 -11.34 -4.77 -7.92
N ARG A 132 -12.37 -4.91 -7.08
CA ARG A 132 -12.26 -4.85 -5.63
C ARG A 132 -12.93 -6.07 -5.02
N ASP A 133 -12.33 -6.63 -3.99
CA ASP A 133 -12.93 -7.71 -3.21
C ASP A 133 -12.40 -7.68 -1.77
N GLN A 134 -13.10 -8.36 -0.86
CA GLN A 134 -12.78 -8.48 0.56
C GLN A 134 -12.79 -9.95 0.98
N ARG A 135 -11.86 -10.31 1.86
CA ARG A 135 -11.78 -11.64 2.48
C ARG A 135 -11.58 -11.56 3.98
N ARG A 136 -12.06 -12.59 4.67
CA ARG A 136 -11.83 -12.85 6.10
C ARG A 136 -11.13 -14.18 6.24
N CYS A 137 -10.15 -14.26 7.14
CA CYS A 137 -9.36 -15.46 7.36
C CYS A 137 -8.79 -15.48 8.79
N PRO A 138 -8.34 -16.64 9.30
CA PRO A 138 -7.47 -16.68 10.46
C PRO A 138 -6.19 -15.84 10.22
N PRO A 139 -5.62 -15.17 11.24
CA PRO A 139 -4.49 -14.25 11.05
C PRO A 139 -3.26 -14.91 10.41
N GLU A 140 -2.98 -16.15 10.80
CA GLU A 140 -1.89 -16.99 10.26
C GLU A 140 -2.05 -17.28 8.75
N GLU A 141 -3.28 -17.26 8.24
CA GLU A 141 -3.57 -17.53 6.82
C GLU A 141 -3.53 -16.27 5.96
N GLY A 142 -3.37 -15.08 6.56
CA GLY A 142 -3.43 -13.81 5.85
C GLY A 142 -2.50 -13.72 4.64
N GLY A 143 -1.30 -14.31 4.72
CA GLY A 143 -0.37 -14.39 3.60
C GLY A 143 -0.87 -15.22 2.42
N MET A 144 -1.60 -16.31 2.67
CA MET A 144 -2.23 -17.15 1.64
C MET A 144 -3.42 -16.43 1.03
N THR A 145 -4.32 -15.92 1.87
CA THR A 145 -5.49 -15.13 1.44
C THR A 145 -5.10 -13.92 0.61
N GLY A 146 -4.00 -13.24 0.94
CA GLY A 146 -3.48 -12.14 0.14
C GLY A 146 -3.09 -12.54 -1.29
N ARG A 147 -2.49 -13.72 -1.48
CA ARG A 147 -2.13 -14.24 -2.82
C ARG A 147 -3.36 -14.65 -3.60
N GLU A 148 -4.29 -15.37 -2.97
CA GLU A 148 -5.53 -15.80 -3.63
C GLU A 148 -6.35 -14.59 -4.10
N LEU A 149 -6.49 -13.58 -3.25
CA LEU A 149 -7.19 -12.35 -3.60
C LEU A 149 -6.52 -11.61 -4.76
N ALA A 150 -5.19 -11.52 -4.77
CA ALA A 150 -4.45 -10.95 -5.89
C ALA A 150 -4.71 -11.69 -7.19
N HIS A 151 -4.58 -13.02 -7.18
CA HIS A 151 -4.83 -13.86 -8.33
C HIS A 151 -6.26 -13.71 -8.89
N ASP A 152 -7.26 -13.64 -8.01
CA ASP A 152 -8.66 -13.48 -8.41
C ASP A 152 -8.92 -12.10 -9.03
N LEU A 153 -8.39 -11.03 -8.44
CA LEU A 153 -8.51 -9.67 -9.00
C LEU A 153 -7.76 -9.51 -10.33
N LEU A 154 -6.60 -10.14 -10.46
CA LEU A 154 -5.85 -10.19 -11.73
C LEU A 154 -6.69 -10.86 -12.82
N LYS A 155 -7.26 -12.04 -12.54
CA LYS A 155 -8.11 -12.79 -13.47
C LYS A 155 -9.40 -12.08 -13.83
N ALA A 156 -9.98 -11.32 -12.90
CA ALA A 156 -11.18 -10.53 -13.15
C ALA A 156 -10.95 -9.44 -14.23
N GLY A 157 -9.69 -9.04 -14.43
CA GLY A 157 -9.26 -8.09 -15.46
C GLY A 157 -8.14 -7.16 -15.02
N GLY A 158 -7.70 -7.25 -13.76
CA GLY A 158 -6.56 -6.50 -13.25
C GLY A 158 -5.29 -6.67 -14.09
N GLU A 159 -5.08 -7.83 -14.72
CA GLU A 159 -3.93 -8.05 -15.63
C GLU A 159 -3.87 -7.02 -16.76
N LYS A 160 -5.02 -6.69 -17.38
CA LYS A 160 -5.08 -5.72 -18.48
C LYS A 160 -4.69 -4.33 -18.01
N ILE A 161 -5.18 -3.93 -16.83
CA ILE A 161 -4.82 -2.67 -16.19
C ILE A 161 -3.30 -2.63 -15.94
N LEU A 162 -2.73 -3.72 -15.43
CA LEU A 162 -1.28 -3.78 -15.20
C LEU A 162 -0.48 -3.66 -16.49
N ASP A 163 -0.91 -4.34 -17.56
CA ASP A 163 -0.24 -4.30 -18.86
C ASP A 163 -0.25 -2.90 -19.48
N GLU A 164 -1.37 -2.17 -19.36
CA GLU A 164 -1.47 -0.79 -19.82
C GLU A 164 -0.56 0.16 -19.03
N VAL A 165 -0.42 -0.06 -17.72
CA VAL A 165 0.37 0.81 -16.83
C VAL A 165 1.87 0.51 -16.92
N LEU A 166 2.24 -0.77 -16.99
CA LEU A 166 3.64 -1.21 -16.97
C LEU A 166 4.25 -1.26 -18.37
N GLY A 167 3.45 -1.46 -19.43
CA GLY A 167 3.92 -1.61 -20.81
C GLY A 167 5.01 -2.68 -20.92
N ASP A 168 6.06 -2.40 -21.70
CA ASP A 168 7.20 -3.33 -21.90
C ASP A 168 8.04 -3.61 -20.63
N ARG A 169 7.87 -2.85 -19.54
CA ARG A 169 8.66 -3.01 -18.30
C ARG A 169 8.29 -4.26 -17.50
N ARG A 170 7.17 -4.91 -17.82
CA ARG A 170 6.79 -6.20 -17.21
C ARG A 170 7.82 -7.31 -17.52
N ARG A 171 8.47 -7.25 -18.70
CA ARG A 171 9.54 -8.18 -19.11
C ARG A 171 10.87 -7.96 -18.38
N GLU A 172 11.14 -6.75 -17.91
CA GLU A 172 12.35 -6.42 -17.16
C GLU A 172 12.20 -6.78 -15.67
N LEU A 173 11.01 -6.61 -15.10
CA LEU A 173 10.71 -6.96 -13.70
C LEU A 173 10.67 -8.48 -13.46
N SER A 174 10.21 -9.26 -14.44
CA SER A 174 10.28 -10.73 -14.39
C SER A 174 11.71 -11.30 -14.43
N GLY A 175 12.73 -10.49 -14.72
CA GLY A 175 14.15 -10.85 -14.69
C GLY A 175 14.91 -10.28 -13.49
N SER A 176 14.22 -9.61 -12.55
CA SER A 176 14.83 -9.01 -11.37
C SER A 176 15.21 -10.07 -10.34
N PRO A 177 16.46 -10.07 -9.80
CA PRO A 177 16.88 -11.01 -8.75
C PRO A 177 16.17 -10.80 -7.40
N PHE A 178 15.24 -9.84 -7.33
CA PHE A 178 14.43 -9.53 -6.14
C PHE A 178 12.98 -10.04 -6.23
N HIS A 179 12.63 -10.82 -7.26
CA HIS A 179 11.45 -11.67 -7.21
C HIS A 179 11.86 -13.08 -6.74
N PRO A 180 11.20 -13.66 -5.72
CA PRO A 180 11.40 -15.05 -5.35
C PRO A 180 10.95 -16.01 -6.45
#